data_AF-A0A7K9SNW7-F1
#
_entry.id   AF-A0A7K9SNW7-F1
#
_cell.length_a   1.000
_cell.length_b   1.000
_cell.length_c   1.000
_cell.angle_alpha   90.00
_cell.angle_beta   90.00
_cell.angle_gamma   90.00
#
_symmetry.space_group_name_H-M   'P 1'
#
loop_
_entity.id
_entity.type
_entity.pdbx_description
1 polymer ?
#
loop_
_entity_poly.entity_id
_entity_poly.type
_entity_poly.pdbx_seq_one_letter_code
_entity_poly.pdbx_strand_id
1 'polypeptide(L)'
;LQALAATQKQQLGQQEEKLHSLEMERRKLHNLVQELKGNIRVFCRVRPLLPEEEERQKGLEHLHFPPNDNKTLVLTRPEESHVGRERRGDVHYDFSFDRVFPPGASQQEVFEEISLLVQV
;
A
#
# COMPACT_ATOMS: atom_id res chain seq x y z
N LEU A 1 46.73 28.71 11.20
CA LEU A 1 45.70 28.76 10.13
C LEU A 1 45.79 27.57 9.18
N GLN A 2 46.93 27.29 8.54
CA GLN A 2 47.07 26.13 7.61
C GLN A 2 46.86 24.76 8.28
N ALA A 3 47.39 24.53 9.48
CA ALA A 3 47.20 23.25 10.19
C ALA A 3 45.74 22.97 10.54
N LEU A 4 44.98 23.99 10.98
CA LEU A 4 43.54 23.89 11.26
C LEU A 4 42.75 23.55 9.98
N ALA A 5 43.07 24.20 8.86
CA ALA A 5 42.44 23.92 7.57
C ALA A 5 42.72 22.49 7.09
N ALA A 6 43.93 21.97 7.32
CA ALA A 6 44.28 20.59 6.99
C ALA A 6 43.49 19.58 7.83
N THR A 7 43.37 19.81 9.14
CA THR A 7 42.56 18.96 10.04
C THR A 7 41.08 18.97 9.66
N GLN A 8 40.51 20.13 9.34
CA GLN A 8 39.13 20.24 8.87
C GLN A 8 38.91 19.50 7.55
N LYS A 9 39.85 19.61 6.60
CA LYS A 9 39.75 18.91 5.31
C LYS A 9 39.82 17.38 5.48
N GLN A 10 40.65 16.89 6.40
CA GLN A 10 40.70 15.48 6.75
C GLN A 10 39.42 14.99 7.43
N GLN A 11 38.84 15.78 8.34
CA GLN A 11 37.56 15.46 8.97
C GLN A 11 36.41 15.42 7.96
N LEU A 12 36.37 16.36 7.02
CA LEU A 12 35.39 16.37 5.93
C LEU A 12 35.50 15.10 5.07
N GLY A 13 36.70 14.72 4.66
CA GLY A 13 36.90 13.47 3.90
C GLY A 13 36.45 12.23 4.66
N GLN A 14 36.75 12.14 5.96
CA GLN A 14 36.27 11.04 6.80
C GLN A 14 34.73 11.02 6.95
N GLN A 15 34.12 12.20 7.05
CA GLN A 15 32.66 12.32 7.11
C GLN A 15 32.01 11.95 5.77
N GLU A 16 32.59 12.35 4.65
CA GLU A 16 32.13 11.98 3.30
C GLU A 16 32.20 10.47 3.07
N GLU A 17 33.33 9.82 3.41
CA GLU A 17 33.46 8.36 3.32
C GLU A 17 32.45 7.63 4.22
N LYS A 18 32.23 8.15 5.43
CA LYS A 18 31.23 7.59 6.36
C LYS A 18 29.80 7.77 5.85
N LEU A 19 29.46 8.93 5.28
CA LEU A 19 28.15 9.15 4.67
C LEU A 19 27.92 8.22 3.49
N HIS A 20 28.94 8.04 2.64
CA HIS A 20 28.87 7.13 1.51
C HIS A 20 28.66 5.68 1.95
N SER A 21 29.38 5.20 2.98
CA SER A 21 29.21 3.82 3.46
C SER A 21 27.82 3.59 4.08
N LEU A 22 27.32 4.55 4.86
CA LEU A 22 25.97 4.49 5.43
C LEU A 22 24.88 4.52 4.36
N GLU A 23 25.04 5.31 3.30
CA GLU A 23 24.10 5.35 2.19
C GLU A 23 24.08 4.02 1.42
N MET A 24 25.24 3.40 1.21
CA MET A 24 25.33 2.08 0.59
C MET A 24 24.65 0.99 1.43
N GLU A 25 24.84 1.03 2.75
CA GLU A 25 24.16 0.11 3.66
C GLU A 25 22.63 0.32 3.66
N ARG A 26 22.18 1.58 3.69
CA ARG A 26 20.77 1.94 3.58
C ARG A 26 20.14 1.38 2.30
N ARG A 27 20.80 1.52 1.15
CA ARG A 27 20.34 0.98 -0.14
C ARG A 27 20.23 -0.54 -0.10
N LYS A 28 21.24 -1.23 0.44
CA LYS A 28 21.25 -2.69 0.55
C LYS A 28 20.10 -3.19 1.44
N LEU A 29 19.93 -2.60 2.61
CA LEU A 29 18.86 -2.98 3.55
C LEU A 29 17.48 -2.69 2.96
N HIS A 30 17.33 -1.55 2.29
CA HIS A 30 16.07 -1.21 1.62
C HIS A 30 15.73 -2.23 0.52
N ASN A 31 16.68 -2.59 -0.34
CA ASN A 31 16.44 -3.60 -1.38
C ASN A 31 16.04 -4.95 -0.77
N LEU A 32 16.72 -5.39 0.29
CA LEU A 32 16.35 -6.62 0.99
C LEU A 32 14.92 -6.56 1.53
N VAL A 33 14.52 -5.43 2.13
CA VAL A 33 13.15 -5.25 2.61
C VAL A 33 12.14 -5.29 1.47
N GLN A 34 12.44 -4.70 0.30
CA GLN A 34 11.57 -4.77 -0.87
C GLN A 34 11.46 -6.19 -1.43
N GLU A 35 12.57 -6.91 -1.55
CA GLU A 35 12.59 -8.30 -2.01
C GLU A 35 11.77 -9.21 -1.08
N LEU A 36 11.91 -9.04 0.24
CA LEU A 36 11.12 -9.79 1.23
C LEU A 36 9.62 -9.47 1.17
N LYS A 37 9.27 -8.22 0.85
CA LYS A 37 7.87 -7.83 0.60
C LYS A 37 7.33 -8.38 -0.72
N GLY A 38 8.21 -8.74 -1.65
CA GLY A 38 7.88 -9.22 -2.98
C GLY A 38 8.11 -8.17 -4.05
N ASN A 39 8.75 -8.60 -5.15
CA ASN A 39 9.08 -7.73 -6.28
C ASN A 39 7.85 -7.26 -7.07
N ILE A 40 6.75 -8.01 -7.00
CA ILE A 40 5.46 -7.67 -7.61
C ILE A 40 4.47 -7.51 -6.46
N ARG A 41 3.80 -6.37 -6.41
CA ARG A 41 2.79 -6.05 -5.40
C ARG A 41 1.49 -5.65 -6.09
N VAL A 42 0.37 -6.19 -5.61
CA VAL A 42 -0.98 -5.89 -6.10
C VAL A 42 -1.75 -5.20 -4.98
N PHE A 43 -2.12 -3.94 -5.22
CA PHE A 43 -2.92 -3.15 -4.31
C PHE A 43 -4.34 -3.01 -4.85
N CYS A 44 -5.33 -3.12 -3.97
CA CYS A 44 -6.71 -2.77 -4.29
C CYS A 44 -7.04 -1.42 -3.66
N ARG A 45 -7.60 -0.48 -4.42
CA ARG A 45 -8.14 0.77 -3.90
C ARG A 45 -9.57 0.95 -4.37
N VAL A 46 -10.48 1.00 -3.42
CA VAL A 46 -11.88 1.28 -3.70
C VAL A 46 -12.08 2.80 -3.72
N ARG A 47 -12.67 3.31 -4.80
CA ARG A 47 -12.96 4.75 -4.93
C ARG A 47 -14.21 5.10 -4.10
N PRO A 48 -14.23 6.25 -3.39
CA PRO A 48 -15.48 6.77 -2.83
C PRO A 48 -16.50 7.09 -3.93
N LEU A 49 -17.77 6.82 -3.64
CA LEU A 49 -18.87 7.16 -4.53
C LEU A 49 -19.01 8.68 -4.65
N LEU A 50 -19.36 9.17 -5.84
CA LEU A 50 -19.78 10.55 -6.02
C LEU A 50 -21.22 10.70 -5.51
N PRO A 51 -21.64 11.93 -5.13
CA PRO A 51 -23.01 12.17 -4.66
C PRO A 51 -24.09 11.65 -5.63
N GLU A 52 -23.89 11.85 -6.94
CA GLU A 52 -24.80 11.38 -7.99
C GLU A 52 -24.87 9.84 -8.10
N GLU A 53 -23.82 9.14 -7.67
CA GLU A 53 -23.74 7.68 -7.67
C GLU A 53 -24.39 7.08 -6.43
N GLU A 54 -24.29 7.75 -5.28
CA GLU A 54 -24.98 7.35 -4.04
C GLU A 54 -26.51 7.42 -4.18
N GLU A 55 -27.02 8.38 -4.96
CA GLU A 55 -28.46 8.47 -5.24
C GLU A 55 -28.97 7.35 -6.17
N ARG A 56 -28.09 6.85 -7.06
CA ARG A 56 -28.46 5.88 -8.11
C ARG A 56 -28.17 4.43 -7.74
N GLN A 57 -27.23 4.18 -6.84
CA GLN A 57 -26.80 2.84 -6.42
C GLN A 57 -27.09 2.63 -4.94
N LYS A 58 -27.29 1.37 -4.51
CA LYS A 58 -27.47 1.00 -3.09
C LYS A 58 -26.15 1.08 -2.29
N GLY A 59 -25.32 2.08 -2.55
CA GLY A 59 -24.02 2.23 -1.92
C GLY A 59 -23.06 1.05 -2.15
N LEU A 60 -22.13 0.86 -1.22
CA LEU A 60 -21.07 -0.15 -1.26
C LEU A 60 -21.36 -1.35 -0.33
N GLU A 61 -22.63 -1.63 -0.03
CA GLU A 61 -23.04 -2.69 0.91
C GLU A 61 -22.57 -4.09 0.50
N HIS A 62 -22.32 -4.30 -0.79
CA HIS A 62 -21.81 -5.54 -1.36
C HIS A 62 -20.28 -5.71 -1.18
N LEU A 63 -19.58 -4.69 -0.67
CA LEU A 63 -18.16 -4.75 -0.35
C LEU A 63 -17.97 -4.78 1.16
N HIS A 64 -17.24 -5.79 1.63
CA HIS A 64 -16.91 -5.93 3.03
C HIS A 64 -15.39 -5.93 3.24
N PHE A 65 -14.96 -5.11 4.19
CA PHE A 65 -13.57 -4.91 4.59
C PHE A 65 -13.40 -5.46 6.01
N PRO A 66 -12.73 -6.60 6.22
CA PRO A 66 -12.54 -7.13 7.56
C PRO A 66 -11.71 -6.16 8.42
N PRO A 67 -12.14 -5.81 9.64
CA PRO A 67 -11.48 -4.78 10.45
C PRO A 67 -10.05 -5.14 10.89
N ASN A 68 -9.74 -6.43 10.97
CA ASN A 68 -8.44 -6.95 11.38
C ASN A 68 -7.59 -7.46 10.20
N ASP A 69 -8.07 -7.28 8.96
CA ASP A 69 -7.34 -7.72 7.76
C ASP A 69 -7.44 -6.66 6.65
N ASN A 70 -6.31 -5.99 6.44
CA ASN A 70 -6.17 -4.98 5.40
C ASN A 70 -5.72 -5.56 4.05
N LYS A 71 -5.77 -6.88 3.87
CA LYS A 71 -5.37 -7.57 2.62
C LYS A 71 -6.54 -8.21 1.90
N THR A 72 -7.69 -8.34 2.56
CA THR A 72 -8.84 -9.04 2.01
C THR A 72 -9.97 -8.09 1.67
N LEU A 73 -10.57 -8.30 0.50
CA LEU A 73 -11.82 -7.66 0.08
C LEU A 73 -12.84 -8.77 -0.19
N VAL A 74 -14.00 -8.69 0.46
CA VAL A 74 -15.10 -9.63 0.26
C VAL A 74 -16.19 -8.96 -0.55
N LEU A 75 -16.59 -9.56 -1.68
CA LEU A 75 -17.70 -9.11 -2.50
C LEU A 75 -18.89 -10.05 -2.34
N THR A 76 -20.03 -9.53 -1.89
CA THR A 76 -21.27 -10.29 -1.71
C THR A 76 -22.23 -9.99 -2.84
N ARG A 77 -22.63 -11.02 -3.59
CA ARG A 77 -23.63 -10.92 -4.65
C ARG A 77 -24.89 -11.70 -4.26
N PRO A 78 -26.06 -11.06 -4.19
CA PRO A 78 -27.31 -11.79 -4.02
C PRO A 78 -27.59 -12.64 -5.25
N GLU A 79 -27.88 -13.94 -5.05
CA GLU A 79 -28.19 -14.87 -6.14
C GLU A 79 -29.68 -14.68 -6.53
N GLU A 80 -29.94 -14.09 -7.70
CA GLU A 80 -31.31 -14.00 -8.23
C GLU A 80 -31.70 -15.36 -8.81
N SER A 81 -32.51 -16.11 -8.06
CA SER A 81 -33.04 -17.39 -8.53
C SER A 81 -34.10 -17.17 -9.62
N HIS A 82 -33.71 -17.23 -10.90
CA HIS A 82 -34.63 -17.14 -12.05
C HIS A 82 -35.52 -18.39 -12.23
N VAL A 83 -35.30 -19.43 -11.42
CA VAL A 83 -36.06 -20.69 -11.45
C VAL A 83 -36.50 -20.93 -10.01
N GLY A 84 -37.80 -21.05 -9.75
CA GLY A 84 -38.44 -21.08 -8.42
C GLY A 84 -38.06 -22.21 -7.47
N ARG A 85 -36.76 -22.46 -7.30
CA ARG A 85 -36.15 -23.22 -6.21
C ARG A 85 -35.68 -22.21 -5.16
N GLU A 86 -35.75 -22.63 -3.90
CA GLU A 86 -35.43 -21.84 -2.71
C GLU A 86 -34.15 -21.01 -2.87
N ARG A 87 -34.18 -19.76 -2.39
CA ARG A 87 -33.03 -18.83 -2.42
C ARG A 87 -31.82 -19.56 -1.81
N ARG A 88 -30.84 -19.91 -2.64
CA ARG A 88 -29.49 -20.18 -2.13
C ARG A 88 -28.96 -18.84 -1.63
N GLY A 89 -28.39 -18.83 -0.42
CA GLY A 89 -27.94 -17.61 0.24
C GLY A 89 -26.93 -16.82 -0.59
N ASP A 90 -26.59 -15.62 -0.13
CA ASP A 90 -25.70 -14.72 -0.88
C ASP A 90 -24.36 -15.37 -1.23
N VAL A 91 -23.88 -15.14 -2.46
CA VAL A 91 -22.60 -15.64 -2.95
C VAL A 91 -21.50 -14.69 -2.52
N HIS A 92 -20.47 -15.20 -1.86
CA HIS A 92 -19.34 -14.42 -1.37
C HIS A 92 -18.10 -14.72 -2.22
N TYR A 93 -17.38 -13.67 -2.61
CA TYR A 93 -16.11 -13.76 -3.33
C TYR A 93 -15.01 -13.10 -2.52
N ASP A 94 -14.03 -13.90 -2.11
CA ASP A 94 -12.88 -13.44 -1.32
C ASP A 94 -11.71 -13.14 -2.25
N PHE A 95 -11.21 -11.91 -2.19
CA PHE A 95 -10.04 -11.47 -2.94
C PHE A 95 -8.93 -11.07 -1.97
N SER A 96 -7.71 -11.56 -2.22
CA SER A 96 -6.53 -11.24 -1.41
C SER A 96 -5.51 -10.41 -2.19
N PHE A 97 -4.97 -9.39 -1.53
CA PHE A 97 -4.05 -8.39 -2.06
C PHE A 97 -2.89 -8.14 -1.10
N ASP A 98 -1.89 -7.37 -1.51
CA ASP A 98 -0.83 -6.90 -0.61
C ASP A 98 -1.36 -5.88 0.40
N ARG A 99 -2.32 -5.05 -0.05
CA ARG A 99 -3.10 -4.13 0.78
C ARG A 99 -4.38 -3.70 0.03
N VAL A 100 -5.46 -3.55 0.78
CA VAL A 100 -6.77 -3.04 0.35
C VAL A 100 -7.00 -1.70 1.02
N PHE A 101 -7.27 -0.68 0.21
CA PHE A 101 -7.60 0.68 0.66
C PHE A 101 -9.12 0.89 0.53
N PRO A 102 -9.84 1.11 1.66
CA PRO A 102 -11.26 1.38 1.62
C PRO A 102 -11.56 2.74 0.98
N PRO A 103 -12.84 3.04 0.67
CA PRO A 103 -13.26 4.31 0.06
C PRO A 103 -12.78 5.56 0.80
N GLY A 104 -12.68 5.49 2.13
CA GLY A 104 -12.23 6.59 2.98
C GLY A 104 -10.70 6.78 3.01
N ALA A 105 -9.93 5.91 2.38
CA ALA A 105 -8.47 5.99 2.39
C ALA A 105 -7.98 7.24 1.63
N SER A 106 -7.15 8.03 2.31
CA SER A 106 -6.58 9.25 1.78
C SER A 106 -5.48 8.98 0.74
N GLN A 107 -5.19 9.97 -0.09
CA GLN A 107 -4.04 9.89 -1.01
C GLN A 107 -2.71 9.77 -0.26
N GLN A 108 -2.61 10.40 0.91
CA GLN A 108 -1.40 10.34 1.72
C GLN A 108 -1.15 8.92 2.22
N GLU A 109 -2.17 8.23 2.75
CA GLU A 109 -2.03 6.84 3.20
C GLU A 109 -1.63 5.89 2.07
N VAL A 110 -2.21 6.09 0.87
CA VAL A 110 -1.84 5.31 -0.32
C VAL A 110 -0.39 5.60 -0.72
N PHE A 111 0.02 6.87 -0.70
CA PHE A 111 1.38 7.27 -1.04
C PHE A 111 2.40 6.76 -0.03
N GLU A 112 2.11 6.78 1.28
CA GLU A 112 3.02 6.28 2.31
C GLU A 112 3.35 4.80 2.09
N GLU A 113 2.38 3.99 1.68
CA GLU A 113 2.60 2.57 1.35
C GLU A 113 3.46 2.37 0.08
N ILE A 114 3.26 3.22 -0.92
CA ILE A 114 3.91 3.09 -2.25
C ILE A 114 5.27 3.80 -2.28
N SER A 115 5.48 4.83 -1.46
CA SER A 115 6.69 5.67 -1.47
C SER A 115 7.96 4.87 -1.25
N LEU A 116 7.88 3.75 -0.52
CA LEU A 116 8.99 2.85 -0.31
C LEU A 116 9.53 2.24 -1.61
N LEU A 117 8.70 2.08 -2.65
CA LEU A 117 9.12 1.58 -3.97
C LEU A 117 9.89 2.65 -4.77
N VAL A 118 9.75 3.92 -4.40
CA VAL A 118 10.42 5.05 -5.06
C VAL A 118 11.67 5.39 -4.26
N GLN A 119 12.82 4.85 -4.68
CA GLN A 119 14.12 5.35 -4.21
C GLN A 119 14.61 6.47 -5.13
N VAL A 120 14.93 7.61 -4.55
CA VAL A 120 15.77 8.68 -5.13
C VAL A 120 17.14 8.66 -4.47
#